data_AF-A0A832HPZ0-F1
#
_entry.id   AF-A0A832HPZ0-F1
#
_cell.length_a   1.000
_cell.length_b   1.000
_cell.length_c   1.000
_cell.angle_alpha   90.00
_cell.angle_beta   90.00
_cell.angle_gamma   90.00
#
_symmetry.space_group_name_H-M   'P 1'
#
loop_
_entity.id
_entity.type
_entity.pdbx_description
1 polymer ?
#
loop_
_entity_poly.entity_id
_entity_poly.type
_entity_poly.pdbx_seq_one_letter_code
_entity_poly.pdbx_strand_id
1 'polypeptide(L)' 'MKKAVSVAEFTKRFGPITSSLAAGESVEVTSYGKLHGRYIREGARQRRPKIDLGKRVAQETYDATAGQQLINAIVQDS' A
#
# COMPACT_ATOMS: atom_id res chain seq x y z
N MET A 1 19.22 9.59 3.08
CA MET A 1 20.35 9.13 2.24
C MET A 1 19.98 7.79 1.62
N LYS A 2 20.12 7.63 0.29
CA LYS A 2 19.96 6.31 -0.35
C LYS A 2 21.22 5.49 -0.10
N LYS A 3 21.14 4.40 0.65
CA LYS A 3 22.27 3.48 0.86
C LYS A 3 22.36 2.54 -0.34
N ALA A 4 23.49 2.56 -1.03
CA ALA A 4 23.83 1.62 -2.09
C ALA A 4 25.02 0.77 -1.63
N VAL A 5 24.94 -0.54 -1.82
CA VAL A 5 26.02 -1.49 -1.52
C VAL A 5 26.23 -2.44 -2.69
N SER A 6 27.46 -2.95 -2.85
CA SER A 6 27.72 -3.95 -3.87
C SER A 6 27.06 -5.29 -3.51
N VAL A 7 26.73 -6.13 -4.50
CA VAL A 7 26.23 -7.50 -4.28
C VAL A 7 27.19 -8.27 -3.37
N ALA A 8 28.49 -8.18 -3.61
CA ALA A 8 29.50 -8.88 -2.81
C ALA A 8 29.51 -8.45 -1.34
N GLU A 9 29.34 -7.15 -1.07
CA GLU A 9 29.26 -6.62 0.29
C GLU A 9 27.92 -6.98 0.94
N PHE A 10 26.83 -6.90 0.19
CA PHE A 10 25.49 -7.26 0.65
C PHE A 10 25.42 -8.71 1.08
N THR A 11 26.00 -9.65 0.31
CA THR A 11 26.05 -11.07 0.69
C THR A 11 26.90 -11.31 1.93
N LYS A 12 28.06 -10.64 2.05
CA LYS A 12 28.95 -10.80 3.22
C LYS A 12 28.38 -10.20 4.50
N ARG A 13 27.63 -9.10 4.40
CA ARG A 13 27.16 -8.32 5.56
C ARG A 13 25.65 -8.23 5.62
N PHE A 14 24.95 -9.23 5.09
CA PHE A 14 23.49 -9.22 5.01
C PHE A 14 22.83 -8.92 6.36
N GLY A 15 23.23 -9.63 7.42
CA GLY A 15 22.68 -9.44 8.78
C GLY A 15 22.85 -8.00 9.29
N PRO A 16 24.09 -7.48 9.42
CA PRO A 16 24.33 -6.11 9.87
C PRO A 16 23.64 -5.05 9.00
N ILE A 17 23.67 -5.18 7.67
CA ILE A 17 23.05 -4.22 6.75
C ILE A 17 21.54 -4.19 6.97
N THR A 18 20.88 -5.35 6.95
CA THR A 18 19.42 -5.44 7.08
C THR A 18 18.91 -5.10 8.48
N SER A 19 19.69 -5.44 9.51
CA SER A 19 19.35 -5.13 10.91
C SER A 19 19.37 -3.62 11.20
N SER A 20 20.21 -2.87 10.49
CA SER A 20 20.31 -1.41 10.61
C SER A 20 19.18 -0.64 9.92
N LEU A 21 18.39 -1.29 9.07
CA LEU A 21 17.28 -0.65 8.35
C LEU A 21 16.08 -0.50 9.27
N ALA A 22 15.45 0.68 9.29
CA ALA A 22 14.13 0.86 9.88
C ALA A 22 13.02 0.26 8.99
N ALA A 23 11.81 0.11 9.55
CA ALA A 23 10.64 -0.34 8.81
C ALA A 23 10.36 0.58 7.60
N GLY A 24 10.28 0.01 6.39
CA GLY A 24 10.08 0.76 5.16
C GLY A 24 11.36 1.39 4.57
N GLU A 25 12.50 1.29 5.26
CA GLU A 25 13.78 1.63 4.68
C GLU A 25 14.27 0.54 3.72
N SER A 26 15.19 0.95 2.85
CA SER A 26 15.70 0.08 1.81
C SER A 26 17.16 0.33 1.50
N VAL A 27 17.82 -0.72 0.98
CA VAL A 27 19.16 -0.67 0.43
C VAL A 27 19.10 -1.02 -1.05
N GLU A 28 19.78 -0.23 -1.87
CA GLU A 28 20.02 -0.58 -3.28
C GLU A 28 21.24 -1.49 -3.35
N VAL A 29 21.10 -2.60 -4.07
CA VAL A 29 22.18 -3.56 -4.29
C VAL A 29 22.67 -3.37 -5.72
N THR A 30 23.96 -3.10 -5.88
CA THR A 30 24.60 -2.84 -7.17
C THR A 30 25.64 -3.89 -7.52
N SER A 31 25.82 -4.17 -8.81
CA SER A 31 26.89 -5.04 -9.32
C SER A 31 27.64 -4.29 -10.41
N TYR A 32 28.96 -4.15 -10.27
CA TYR A 32 29.80 -3.37 -11.18
C TYR A 32 29.26 -1.95 -11.46
N GLY A 33 28.73 -1.28 -10.43
CA GLY A 33 28.15 0.06 -10.54
C GLY A 33 26.75 0.12 -11.15
N LYS A 34 26.16 -1.01 -11.58
CA LYS A 34 24.78 -1.09 -12.08
C LYS A 34 23.81 -1.54 -10.99
N LEU A 35 22.60 -1.00 -10.96
CA LEU A 35 21.56 -1.46 -10.06
C LEU A 35 21.19 -2.92 -10.38
N HIS A 36 21.31 -3.79 -9.38
CA HIS A 36 20.98 -5.21 -9.49
C HIS A 36 19.64 -5.53 -8.82
N GLY A 37 19.31 -4.84 -7.72
CA GLY A 37 18.05 -5.00 -7.03
C GLY A 37 17.92 -4.06 -5.83
N ARG A 38 16.80 -4.17 -5.12
CA ARG A 38 16.54 -3.38 -3.92
C ARG A 38 16.01 -4.29 -2.82
N TYR A 39 16.67 -4.26 -1.67
CA TYR A 39 16.16 -4.89 -0.45
C TYR A 39 15.35 -3.86 0.32
N ILE A 40 14.15 -4.23 0.76
CA ILE A 40 13.28 -3.37 1.56
C ILE A 40 13.01 -4.12 2.86
N ARG A 41 13.26 -3.48 4.01
CA ARG A 41 12.85 -4.07 5.28
C ARG A 41 11.34 -3.90 5.38
N GLU A 42 10.62 -5.00 5.30
CA GLU A 42 9.18 -5.00 5.56
C GLU A 42 8.95 -4.47 6.98
N GLY A 43 8.26 -3.33 7.06
CA GLY A 43 7.68 -2.89 8.31
C GLY A 43 6.54 -3.83 8.72
N ALA A 44 6.17 -3.81 10.00
CA ALA A 44 4.93 -4.44 10.44
C ALA A 44 3.80 -3.99 9.50
N ARG A 45 3.19 -4.96 8.80
CA ARG A 45 2.16 -4.73 7.79
C ARG A 45 1.14 -3.74 8.34
N GLN A 46 1.12 -2.51 7.82
CA GLN A 46 0.16 -1.51 8.26
C GLN A 46 -1.22 -2.11 8.00
N ARG A 47 -1.91 -2.53 9.06
CA ARG A 47 -3.23 -3.13 8.95
C ARG A 47 -4.12 -2.04 8.37
N ARG A 48 -4.50 -2.20 7.10
CA ARG A 48 -5.53 -1.34 6.51
C ARG A 48 -6.75 -1.42 7.43
N PRO A 49 -7.37 -0.29 7.81
CA PRO A 49 -8.58 -0.32 8.60
C PRO A 49 -9.59 -1.22 7.86
N LYS A 50 -10.06 -2.25 8.54
CA LYS A 50 -11.08 -3.15 8.00
C LYS A 50 -12.35 -2.33 7.89
N ILE A 51 -12.70 -1.92 6.68
CA ILE A 51 -13.98 -1.26 6.42
C ILE A 51 -15.06 -2.33 6.59
N ASP A 52 -15.93 -2.13 7.58
CA ASP A 52 -17.12 -2.94 7.76
C ASP A 52 -18.21 -2.42 6.84
N LEU A 53 -18.27 -2.98 5.63
CA LEU A 53 -19.28 -2.64 4.63
C LEU A 53 -20.71 -2.89 5.16
N GLY A 54 -20.90 -3.89 6.03
CA GLY A 54 -22.20 -4.18 6.62
C GLY A 54 -22.70 -3.05 7.52
N LYS A 55 -21.81 -2.49 8.37
CA LYS A 55 -22.13 -1.30 9.16
C LYS A 55 -22.39 -0.07 8.30
N ARG A 56 -21.62 0.12 7.23
CA ARG A 56 -21.80 1.27 6.33
C ARG A 56 -23.13 1.23 5.61
N VAL A 57 -23.53 0.07 5.08
CA VAL A 57 -24.82 -0.12 4.41
C VAL A 57 -25.98 -0.03 5.40
N ALA A 58 -25.82 -0.50 6.65
CA ALA A 58 -26.85 -0.34 7.68
C ALA A 58 -27.06 1.12 8.14
N GLN A 59 -26.06 1.99 7.94
CA GLN A 59 -26.15 3.43 8.22
C GLN A 59 -26.64 4.24 7.01
N GLU A 60 -26.52 3.70 5.80
CA GLU A 60 -27.15 4.27 4.61
C GLU A 60 -28.67 4.12 4.74
N THR A 61 -29.27 5.14 5.36
CA THR A 61 -30.73 5.27 5.41
C THR A 61 -31.14 5.58 3.98
N TYR A 62 -31.73 4.59 3.30
CA TYR A 62 -32.28 4.79 1.97
C TYR A 62 -33.42 5.81 2.09
N ASP A 63 -33.20 7.02 1.57
CA ASP A 63 -34.23 8.03 1.52
C ASP A 63 -35.20 7.69 0.39
N ALA A 64 -36.39 7.22 0.77
CA ALA A 64 -37.45 6.85 -0.17
C ALA A 64 -37.83 8.03 -1.09
N THR A 65 -37.63 9.28 -0.66
CA THR A 65 -37.89 10.45 -1.50
C THR A 65 -36.85 10.60 -2.61
N ALA A 66 -35.58 10.31 -2.33
CA ALA A 66 -34.52 10.28 -3.33
C ALA A 66 -34.74 9.15 -4.35
N GLY A 67 -35.23 7.99 -3.89
CA GLY A 67 -35.64 6.90 -4.77
C GLY A 67 -36.76 7.30 -5.73
N GLN A 68 -37.78 7.98 -5.23
CA GLN A 68 -38.90 8.44 -6.07
C GLN A 68 -38.47 9.51 -7.08
N GLN A 69 -37.54 10.40 -6.72
CA GLN A 69 -37.01 11.41 -7.64
C GLN A 69 -36.21 10.78 -8.79
N LEU A 70 -35.42 9.73 -8.53
CA LEU A 70 -34.70 8.99 -9.56
C LEU A 70 -35.66 8.30 -10.53
N ILE A 71 -36.72 7.67 -10.02
CA ILE A 71 -37.75 7.04 -10.85
C ILE A 71 -38.41 8.08 -11.75
N ASN A 72 -38.80 9.23 -11.19
CA ASN A 72 -39.43 10.30 -11.96
C ASN A 72 -38.50 10.87 -13.03
N ALA A 73 -37.19 11.02 -12.73
CA ALA A 73 -36.21 11.50 -13.70
C ALA A 73 -36.04 10.54 -14.89
N ILE A 74 -36.03 9.22 -14.65
CA ILE A 74 -35.92 8.21 -15.71
C ILE A 74 -37.18 8.21 -16.59
N VAL A 75 -38.35 8.35 -15.97
CA VAL A 75 -39.65 8.36 -16.69
C VAL A 75 -39.83 9.64 -17.51
N GLN A 76 -39.25 10.77 -17.10
CA GLN A 76 -39.33 12.04 -17.83
C GLN A 76 -38.33 12.16 -19.00
N ASP A 77 -37.29 11.33 -19.02
CA ASP A 77 -36.26 11.28 -20.09
C ASP A 77 -36.61 10.25 -21.18
N SER A 78 -37.77 9.60 -21.09
CA SER A 78 -38.33 8.61 -22.05
C SER A 78 -39.52 9.20 -22.82
#